data_AF-A0AA37CXP8-F1
#
_entry.id   AF-A0AA37CXP8-F1
#
_cell.length_a   1.000
_cell.length_b   1.000
_cell.length_c   1.000
_cell.angle_alpha   90.00
_cell.angle_beta   90.00
_cell.angle_gamma   90.00
#
_symmetry.space_group_name_H-M   'P 1'
#
loop_
_entity.id
_entity.type
_entity.pdbx_description
1 polymer ?
#
loop_
_entity_poly.entity_id
_entity_poly.type
_entity_poly.pdbx_seq_one_letter_code
_entity_poly.pdbx_strand_id
1 'polypeptide(L)'
;MTNETALLALLESREAEANAKAEWIAEWAATNRPLLLAGMLETDLSTLLAEVNHDQGLQLNQAMFLLMTEGDPAPLTQLTKQLMDAALAALAKEAWGYHLAALHDAMSEEQWEQYQHRSAA
;
A
#
# COMPACT_ATOMS: atom_id res chain seq x y z
N MET A 1 -7.26 -11.15 4.80
CA MET A 1 -8.19 -10.80 5.90
C MET A 1 -9.63 -10.97 5.43
N THR A 2 -10.56 -11.48 6.26
CA THR A 2 -11.97 -11.64 5.87
C THR A 2 -12.75 -10.33 6.06
N ASN A 3 -13.86 -10.19 5.32
CA ASN A 3 -14.76 -9.04 5.38
C ASN A 3 -15.29 -8.81 6.83
N GLU A 4 -15.64 -9.90 7.52
CA GLU A 4 -16.13 -9.87 8.91
C GLU A 4 -15.11 -9.25 9.90
N THR A 5 -13.84 -9.62 9.83
CA THR A 5 -12.80 -9.08 10.73
C THR A 5 -12.63 -7.57 10.54
N ALA A 6 -12.66 -7.10 9.30
CA ALA A 6 -12.58 -5.67 9.00
C ALA A 6 -13.83 -4.93 9.53
N LEU A 7 -15.03 -5.46 9.30
CA LEU A 7 -16.27 -4.88 9.83
C LEU A 7 -16.28 -4.77 11.35
N LEU A 8 -15.81 -5.79 12.06
CA LEU A 8 -15.73 -5.75 13.53
C LEU A 8 -14.80 -4.63 14.02
N ALA A 9 -13.62 -4.49 13.40
CA ALA A 9 -12.68 -3.41 13.74
C ALA A 9 -13.27 -2.01 13.47
N LEU A 10 -14.02 -1.86 12.37
CA LEU A 10 -14.77 -0.64 12.06
C LEU A 10 -15.83 -0.31 13.11
N LEU A 11 -16.37 -1.27 13.84
CA LEU A 11 -17.39 -1.02 14.87
C LEU A 11 -16.78 -0.84 16.26
N GLU A 12 -15.58 -1.39 16.50
CA GLU A 12 -14.93 -1.42 17.81
C GLU A 12 -14.34 -0.06 18.23
N SER A 13 -13.38 0.48 17.47
CA SER A 13 -12.71 1.74 17.81
C SER A 13 -11.95 2.35 16.63
N ARG A 14 -11.57 3.63 16.73
CA ARG A 14 -10.70 4.28 15.72
C ARG A 14 -9.31 3.65 15.64
N GLU A 15 -8.79 3.17 16.76
CA GLU A 15 -7.50 2.48 16.81
C GLU A 15 -7.60 1.11 16.13
N ALA A 16 -8.65 0.34 16.43
CA ALA A 16 -8.92 -0.94 15.76
C ALA A 16 -9.09 -0.77 14.25
N GLU A 17 -9.84 0.25 13.81
CA GLU A 17 -9.99 0.58 12.39
C GLU A 17 -8.64 0.95 11.73
N ALA A 18 -7.82 1.77 12.38
CA ALA A 18 -6.50 2.13 11.87
C ALA A 18 -5.57 0.90 11.75
N ASN A 19 -5.62 0.00 12.74
CA ASN A 19 -4.85 -1.24 12.74
C ASN A 19 -5.33 -2.19 11.64
N ALA A 20 -6.65 -2.41 11.51
CA ALA A 20 -7.22 -3.24 10.46
C ALA A 20 -6.86 -2.70 9.06
N LYS A 21 -6.90 -1.38 8.88
CA LYS A 21 -6.44 -0.74 7.64
C LYS A 21 -4.97 -1.01 7.37
N ALA A 22 -4.10 -0.84 8.36
CA ALA A 22 -2.67 -1.05 8.20
C ALA A 22 -2.34 -2.51 7.86
N GLU A 23 -2.96 -3.46 8.54
CA GLU A 23 -2.83 -4.89 8.28
C GLU A 23 -3.33 -5.26 6.88
N TRP A 24 -4.51 -4.75 6.50
CA TRP A 24 -5.07 -4.98 5.18
C TRP A 24 -4.16 -4.43 4.08
N ILE A 25 -3.64 -3.20 4.24
CA ILE A 25 -2.70 -2.59 3.29
C ILE A 25 -1.43 -3.42 3.18
N ALA A 26 -0.89 -3.92 4.29
CA ALA A 26 0.32 -4.75 4.29
C ALA A 26 0.08 -6.09 3.55
N GLU A 27 -1.04 -6.76 3.81
CA GLU A 27 -1.42 -8.01 3.14
C GLU A 27 -1.68 -7.79 1.64
N TRP A 28 -2.39 -6.72 1.30
CA TRP A 28 -2.65 -6.33 -0.08
C TRP A 28 -1.34 -6.06 -0.82
N ALA A 29 -0.42 -5.29 -0.21
CA ALA A 29 0.88 -4.99 -0.81
C ALA A 29 1.74 -6.24 -0.99
N ALA A 30 1.74 -7.16 -0.01
CA ALA A 30 2.45 -8.43 -0.12
C ALA A 30 1.89 -9.30 -1.26
N THR A 31 0.56 -9.35 -1.40
CA THR A 31 -0.14 -10.13 -2.44
C THR A 31 0.07 -9.54 -3.83
N ASN A 32 0.12 -8.22 -3.96
CA ASN A 32 0.21 -7.53 -5.25
C ASN A 32 1.66 -7.25 -5.69
N ARG A 33 2.66 -7.43 -4.81
CA ARG A 33 4.08 -7.25 -5.18
C ARG A 33 4.51 -8.09 -6.40
N PRO A 34 4.18 -9.39 -6.52
CA PRO A 34 4.53 -10.16 -7.71
C PRO A 34 3.83 -9.64 -8.97
N LEU A 35 2.62 -9.09 -8.85
CA LEU A 35 1.87 -8.53 -9.97
C LEU A 35 2.49 -7.23 -10.48
N LEU A 36 3.00 -6.38 -9.56
CA LEU A 36 3.79 -5.19 -9.93
C LEU A 36 5.02 -5.58 -10.75
N LEU A 37 5.75 -6.63 -10.32
CA LEU A 37 6.92 -7.13 -11.03
C LEU A 37 6.58 -7.77 -12.38
N ALA A 38 5.37 -8.32 -12.51
CA ALA A 38 4.85 -8.87 -13.75
C ALA A 38 4.26 -7.81 -14.70
N GLY A 39 4.22 -6.53 -14.31
CA GLY A 39 3.58 -5.46 -15.09
C GLY A 39 2.07 -5.62 -15.22
N MET A 40 1.43 -6.26 -14.24
CA MET A 40 -0.01 -6.55 -14.21
C MET A 40 -0.81 -5.56 -13.36
N LEU A 41 -0.15 -4.56 -12.77
CA LEU A 41 -0.80 -3.43 -12.10
C LEU A 41 -0.80 -2.21 -13.02
N GLU A 42 -1.42 -1.13 -12.57
CA GLU A 42 -1.46 0.15 -13.28
C GLU A 42 -0.08 0.82 -13.43
N THR A 43 0.92 0.31 -12.70
CA THR A 43 2.33 0.69 -12.82
C THR A 43 3.21 -0.55 -12.74
N ASP A 44 4.47 -0.41 -13.13
CA ASP A 44 5.48 -1.45 -13.10
C ASP A 44 6.85 -0.87 -12.70
N LEU A 45 7.82 -1.75 -12.45
CA LEU A 45 9.13 -1.29 -11.99
C LEU A 45 9.86 -0.39 -12.99
N SER A 46 9.70 -0.60 -14.30
CA SER A 46 10.35 0.21 -15.32
C SER A 46 9.79 1.63 -15.35
N THR A 47 8.47 1.77 -15.22
CA THR A 47 7.77 3.04 -15.08
C THR A 47 8.20 3.76 -13.81
N LEU A 48 8.25 3.07 -12.67
CA LEU A 48 8.69 3.64 -11.40
C LEU A 48 10.12 4.17 -11.44
N LEU A 49 11.03 3.49 -12.15
CA LEU A 49 12.41 3.94 -12.33
C LEU A 49 12.52 5.13 -13.29
N ALA A 50 11.63 5.21 -14.29
CA ALA A 50 11.60 6.32 -15.25
C ALA A 50 11.02 7.61 -14.64
N GLU A 51 10.12 7.49 -13.67
CA GLU A 51 9.37 8.60 -13.07
C GLU A 51 9.88 9.03 -11.69
N VAL A 52 11.12 8.66 -11.35
CA VAL A 52 11.76 9.10 -10.09
C VAL A 52 11.83 10.62 -9.99
N ASN A 53 11.62 11.14 -8.78
CA ASN A 53 11.82 12.57 -8.52
C ASN A 53 13.31 12.95 -8.55
N HIS A 54 13.64 14.24 -8.39
CA HIS A 54 15.01 14.72 -8.47
C HIS A 54 15.96 14.01 -7.50
N ASP A 55 15.57 13.90 -6.22
CA ASP A 55 16.40 13.30 -5.18
C ASP A 55 16.60 11.80 -5.40
N GLN A 56 15.53 11.10 -5.79
CA GLN A 56 15.56 9.69 -6.16
C GLN A 56 16.41 9.46 -7.43
N GLY A 57 16.39 10.40 -8.38
CA GLY A 57 17.24 10.37 -9.56
C GLY A 57 18.73 10.51 -9.22
N LEU A 58 19.08 11.38 -8.26
CA LEU A 58 20.45 11.46 -7.74
C LEU A 58 20.88 10.16 -7.06
N GLN A 59 20.00 9.57 -6.24
CA GLN A 59 20.25 8.27 -5.60
C GLN A 59 20.41 7.14 -6.63
N LEU A 60 19.58 7.13 -7.68
CA LEU A 60 19.66 6.15 -8.76
C LEU A 60 21.00 6.25 -9.49
N ASN A 61 21.44 7.47 -9.82
CA ASN A 61 22.73 7.70 -10.47
C ASN A 61 23.89 7.19 -9.60
N GLN A 62 23.87 7.46 -8.30
CA GLN A 62 24.89 6.99 -7.37
C GLN A 62 24.87 5.47 -7.23
N ALA A 63 23.69 4.87 -7.10
CA ALA A 63 23.54 3.43 -7.00
C ALA A 63 24.04 2.72 -8.27
N MET A 64 23.74 3.26 -9.45
CA MET A 64 24.26 2.74 -10.72
C MET A 64 25.77 2.88 -10.82
N PHE A 65 26.35 4.00 -10.37
CA PHE A 65 27.80 4.18 -10.33
C PHE A 65 28.47 3.11 -9.46
N LEU A 66 28.01 2.93 -8.21
CA LEU A 66 28.56 1.94 -7.27
C LEU A 66 28.43 0.51 -7.82
N LEU A 67 27.31 0.18 -8.45
CA LEU A 67 27.15 -1.11 -9.12
C LEU A 67 28.19 -1.31 -10.23
N MET A 68 28.43 -0.29 -11.06
CA MET A 68 29.35 -0.40 -12.21
C MET A 68 30.83 -0.36 -11.81
N THR A 69 31.20 0.39 -10.77
CA THR A 69 32.60 0.58 -10.36
C THR A 69 33.05 -0.35 -9.27
N GLU A 70 32.17 -0.65 -8.31
CA GLU A 70 32.47 -1.43 -7.11
C GLU A 70 31.74 -2.78 -7.09
N GLY A 71 30.81 -3.00 -8.04
CA GLY A 71 30.03 -4.23 -8.09
C GLY A 71 29.01 -4.35 -6.97
N ASP A 72 28.71 -3.26 -6.24
CA ASP A 72 27.79 -3.27 -5.10
C ASP A 72 26.33 -3.08 -5.55
N PRO A 73 25.48 -4.11 -5.47
CA PRO A 73 24.08 -4.00 -5.84
C PRO A 73 23.19 -3.48 -4.69
N ALA A 74 23.71 -3.34 -3.46
CA ALA A 74 22.89 -3.04 -2.30
C ALA A 74 22.15 -1.70 -2.40
N PRO A 75 22.78 -0.58 -2.83
CA PRO A 75 22.09 0.69 -2.98
C PRO A 75 20.97 0.64 -4.02
N LEU A 76 21.20 -0.03 -5.15
CA LEU A 76 20.20 -0.17 -6.20
C LEU A 76 19.02 -1.03 -5.73
N THR A 77 19.31 -2.12 -5.02
CA THR A 77 18.30 -3.02 -4.44
C THR A 77 17.44 -2.26 -3.43
N GLN A 78 18.05 -1.45 -2.58
CA GLN A 78 17.35 -0.64 -1.59
C GLN A 78 16.44 0.41 -2.23
N LEU A 79 16.95 1.17 -3.20
CA LEU A 79 16.16 2.18 -3.91
C LEU A 79 14.96 1.54 -4.63
N THR A 80 15.22 0.45 -5.37
CA THR A 80 14.18 -0.32 -6.07
C THR A 80 13.09 -0.77 -5.10
N LYS A 81 13.48 -1.31 -3.94
CA LYS A 81 12.53 -1.72 -2.90
C LYS A 81 11.70 -0.54 -2.40
N GLN A 82 12.31 0.60 -2.12
CA GLN A 82 11.59 1.79 -1.65
C GLN A 82 10.58 2.30 -2.67
N LEU A 83 10.95 2.34 -3.96
CA LEU A 83 10.04 2.73 -5.04
C LEU A 83 8.84 1.78 -5.13
N MET A 84 9.10 0.47 -5.12
CA MET A 84 8.04 -0.54 -5.12
C MET A 84 7.12 -0.44 -3.89
N ASP A 85 7.69 -0.27 -2.71
CA ASP A 85 6.95 -0.18 -1.45
C ASP A 85 6.05 1.07 -1.44
N ALA A 86 6.55 2.21 -1.93
CA ALA A 86 5.78 3.44 -2.06
C ALA A 86 4.64 3.30 -3.07
N ALA A 87 4.91 2.71 -4.24
CA ALA A 87 3.89 2.47 -5.27
C ALA A 87 2.78 1.54 -4.78
N LEU A 88 3.15 0.41 -4.17
CA LEU A 88 2.20 -0.53 -3.59
C LEU A 88 1.38 0.10 -2.45
N ALA A 89 1.99 0.94 -1.61
CA ALA A 89 1.26 1.65 -0.56
C ALA A 89 0.24 2.65 -1.13
N ALA A 90 0.58 3.34 -2.22
CA ALA A 90 -0.34 4.26 -2.89
C ALA A 90 -1.54 3.51 -3.49
N LEU A 91 -1.29 2.43 -4.24
CA LEU A 91 -2.34 1.58 -4.81
C LEU A 91 -3.19 0.92 -3.73
N ALA A 92 -2.58 0.42 -2.65
CA ALA A 92 -3.28 -0.18 -1.53
C ALA A 92 -4.19 0.84 -0.82
N LYS A 93 -3.77 2.10 -0.71
CA LYS A 93 -4.59 3.16 -0.10
C LYS A 93 -5.84 3.44 -0.91
N GLU A 94 -5.73 3.44 -2.24
CA GLU A 94 -6.88 3.56 -3.13
C GLU A 94 -7.79 2.31 -3.03
N ALA A 95 -7.20 1.12 -3.11
CA ALA A 95 -7.91 -0.14 -2.99
C ALA A 95 -8.65 -0.28 -1.64
N TRP A 96 -8.06 0.25 -0.56
CA TRP A 96 -8.72 0.34 0.74
C TRP A 96 -9.98 1.22 0.70
N GLY A 97 -9.99 2.31 -0.08
CA GLY A 97 -11.18 3.15 -0.25
C GLY A 97 -12.36 2.37 -0.85
N TYR A 98 -12.10 1.57 -1.88
CA TYR A 98 -13.11 0.69 -2.47
C TYR A 98 -13.51 -0.43 -1.51
N HIS A 99 -12.54 -1.01 -0.79
CA HIS A 99 -12.82 -2.03 0.22
C HIS A 99 -13.73 -1.47 1.32
N LEU A 100 -13.43 -0.29 1.85
CA LEU A 100 -14.21 0.40 2.87
C LEU A 100 -15.64 0.69 2.41
N ALA A 101 -15.83 1.12 1.16
CA ALA A 101 -17.17 1.29 0.59
C ALA A 101 -17.95 -0.04 0.58
N ALA A 102 -17.31 -1.13 0.16
CA ALA A 102 -17.93 -2.46 0.19
C ALA A 102 -18.22 -2.96 1.62
N LEU A 103 -17.40 -2.59 2.62
CA LEU A 103 -17.68 -2.85 4.02
C LEU A 103 -18.95 -2.10 4.46
N HIS A 104 -19.08 -0.82 4.09
CA HIS A 104 -20.28 -0.04 4.40
C HIS A 104 -21.54 -0.61 3.73
N ASP A 105 -21.45 -1.07 2.48
CA ASP A 105 -22.57 -1.71 1.78
C ASP A 105 -22.98 -3.05 2.40
N ALA A 106 -22.04 -3.76 3.03
CA ALA A 106 -22.30 -5.03 3.71
C ALA A 106 -22.85 -4.87 5.13
N MET A 107 -22.83 -3.65 5.66
CA MET A 107 -23.22 -3.33 7.03
C MET A 107 -24.75 -3.35 7.18
N SER A 108 -25.26 -3.87 8.31
CA SER A 108 -26.69 -3.71 8.65
C SER A 108 -27.01 -2.27 9.05
N GLU A 109 -28.29 -1.90 9.08
CA GLU A 109 -28.72 -0.56 9.52
C GLU A 109 -28.28 -0.28 10.97
N GLU A 110 -28.42 -1.25 11.88
CA GLU A 110 -27.96 -1.15 13.27
C GLU A 110 -26.45 -0.93 13.38
N GLN A 111 -25.66 -1.67 12.59
CA GLN A 111 -24.21 -1.52 12.55
C GLN A 111 -23.81 -0.15 11.96
N TRP A 112 -24.54 0.33 10.96
CA TRP A 112 -24.31 1.64 10.34
C TRP A 112 -24.56 2.78 11.32
N GLU A 113 -25.66 2.72 12.08
CA GLU A 113 -25.93 3.70 13.14
C GLU A 113 -24.81 3.73 14.19
N GLN A 114 -24.37 2.55 14.65
CA GLN A 114 -23.25 2.43 15.59
C GLN A 114 -21.97 3.05 15.02
N TYR A 115 -21.63 2.74 13.77
CA TYR A 115 -20.47 3.29 13.08
C TYR A 115 -20.54 4.82 12.99
N GLN A 116 -21.68 5.37 12.56
CA GLN A 116 -21.91 6.81 12.41
C GLN A 116 -21.76 7.54 13.75
N HIS A 117 -22.45 7.07 14.80
CA HIS A 117 -22.38 7.65 16.14
C HIS A 117 -20.95 7.68 16.69
N ARG A 118 -20.20 6.59 16.50
CA ARG A 118 -18.79 6.49 16.91
C ARG A 118 -17.89 7.39 16.06
N SER A 119 -18.12 7.47 14.76
CA SER A 119 -17.29 8.27 13.84
C SER A 119 -17.38 9.78 14.12
N ALA A 120 -18.54 10.23 14.60
CA ALA A 120 -18.83 11.62 14.93
C ALA A 120 -18.34 12.07 16.33
N ALA A 121 -17.94 11.12 17.20
CA ALA A 121 -17.42 11.37 18.54
C ALA A 121 -15.89 11.62 18.54
#